data_AF-A0A5K1BPH2-F1
#
_entry.id   AF-A0A5K1BPH2-F1
#
_cell.length_a   1.000
_cell.length_b   1.000
_cell.length_c   1.000
_cell.angle_alpha   90.00
_cell.angle_beta   90.00
_cell.angle_gamma   90.00
#
_symmetry.space_group_name_H-M   'P 1'
#
loop_
_entity.id
_entity.type
_entity.pdbx_description
1 polymer ?
#
loop_
_entity_poly.entity_id
_entity_poly.type
_entity_poly.pdbx_seq_one_letter_code
_entity_poly.pdbx_strand_id
1 'polypeptide(L)' 'EGFWYHHAEPTYLMLVHWLPDTPHTLPINATHRVGIGAIVINSERQ' A
#
# COMPACT_ATOMS: atom_id res chain seq x y z
N GLU A 1 -19.40 12.69 -7.56
CA GLU A 1 -19.32 12.28 -6.14
C GLU A 1 -17.96 12.71 -5.59
N GLY A 2 -17.89 13.16 -4.32
CA GLY A 2 -16.70 13.81 -3.74
C GLY A 2 -15.65 12.84 -3.14
N PHE A 3 -15.99 11.57 -2.99
CA PHE A 3 -15.11 10.59 -2.35
C PHE A 3 -14.21 9.85 -3.36
N TRP A 4 -13.00 9.50 -2.92
CA TRP A 4 -11.97 8.76 -3.69
C TRP A 4 -11.48 7.51 -2.95
N TYR A 5 -10.97 6.53 -3.68
CA TYR A 5 -10.36 5.34 -3.09
C TYR A 5 -9.08 5.66 -2.33
N HIS A 6 -8.95 5.12 -1.12
CA HIS A 6 -7.75 5.29 -0.30
C HIS A 6 -7.00 3.96 -0.08
N HIS A 7 -7.68 2.93 0.43
CA HIS A 7 -7.18 1.55 0.49
C HIS A 7 -8.34 0.57 0.66
N ALA A 8 -8.04 -0.73 0.61
CA ALA A 8 -9.00 -1.80 0.85
C ALA A 8 -8.38 -2.87 1.73
N GLU A 9 -9.22 -3.51 2.52
CA GLU A 9 -8.93 -4.72 3.29
C GLU A 9 -9.86 -5.84 2.80
N PRO A 10 -9.64 -7.13 3.17
CA PRO A 10 -10.43 -8.24 2.64
C PRO A 10 -11.95 -8.09 2.79
N THR A 11 -12.42 -7.36 3.81
CA THR A 11 -13.85 -7.23 4.13
C THR A 11 -14.39 -5.82 3.99
N TYR A 12 -13.58 -4.82 3.61
CA TYR A 12 -14.07 -3.45 3.48
C TYR A 12 -13.23 -2.60 2.52
N LEU A 13 -13.85 -1.51 2.06
CA LEU A 13 -13.25 -0.51 1.20
C LEU A 13 -13.25 0.84 1.91
N MET A 14 -12.12 1.55 1.87
CA MET A 14 -12.00 2.90 2.40
C MET A 14 -12.06 3.94 1.30
N LEU A 15 -12.97 4.89 1.49
CA LEU A 15 -13.12 6.08 0.69
C LEU A 15 -12.72 7.32 1.50
N VAL A 16 -12.19 8.34 0.83
CA VAL A 16 -11.74 9.58 1.47
C VAL A 16 -12.20 10.80 0.66
N HIS A 17 -12.58 11.87 1.36
CA HIS A 17 -12.88 13.17 0.77
C HIS A 17 -12.19 14.26 1.59
N TRP A 18 -11.43 15.12 0.92
CA TRP A 18 -10.77 16.26 1.57
C TRP A 18 -11.76 17.43 1.64
N LEU A 19 -12.18 17.76 2.85
CA LEU A 19 -13.19 18.79 3.11
C LEU A 19 -12.67 20.24 3.05
N PRO A 20 -11.42 20.54 3.48
CA PRO A 20 -10.92 21.91 3.42
C PRO A 20 -10.70 22.42 1.99
N ASP A 21 -10.86 23.73 1.77
CA ASP A 21 -10.51 24.43 0.52
C ASP A 21 -8.98 24.63 0.34
N THR A 22 -8.19 23.69 0.84
CA THR A 22 -6.74 23.67 0.74
C THR A 22 -6.29 22.45 -0.06
N PRO A 23 -5.07 22.46 -0.66
CA PRO A 23 -4.52 21.26 -1.29
C PRO A 23 -4.51 20.08 -0.31
N HIS A 24 -4.99 18.92 -0.76
CA HIS A 24 -5.01 17.72 0.07
C HIS A 24 -3.58 17.22 0.33
N THR A 25 -3.28 16.85 1.57
CA THR A 25 -1.96 16.33 1.98
C THR A 25 -1.99 14.83 2.26
N LEU A 26 -3.08 14.16 1.91
CA LEU A 26 -3.23 12.72 2.05
C LEU A 26 -2.16 11.99 1.23
N PRO A 27 -1.43 11.03 1.84
CA PRO A 27 -0.50 10.18 1.11
C PRO A 27 -1.21 9.43 -0.01
N ILE A 28 -0.54 9.33 -1.15
CA ILE A 28 -0.97 8.44 -2.22
C ILE A 28 -0.86 7.00 -1.69
N ASN A 29 -1.82 6.15 -2.04
CA ASN A 29 -1.87 4.75 -1.67
C ASN A 29 -0.54 4.03 -1.99
N ALA A 30 -0.23 2.96 -1.25
CA ALA A 30 0.98 2.19 -1.47
C ALA A 30 1.05 1.71 -2.94
N THR A 31 2.10 2.12 -3.65
CA THR A 31 2.31 1.85 -5.08
C THR A 31 3.28 0.71 -5.34
N HIS A 32 4.13 0.37 -4.37
CA HIS A 32 5.22 -0.58 -4.54
C HIS A 32 4.90 -1.91 -3.88
N ARG A 33 5.22 -3.00 -4.57
CA ARG A 33 5.22 -4.34 -4.01
C ARG A 33 6.65 -4.65 -3.53
N VAL A 34 6.78 -5.10 -2.29
CA VAL A 34 8.06 -5.56 -1.73
C VAL A 34 8.04 -7.08 -1.68
N GLY A 35 9.05 -7.72 -2.26
CA GLY A 35 9.24 -9.16 -2.24
C GLY A 35 10.62 -9.51 -1.68
N ILE A 36 10.74 -10.66 -1.04
CA ILE A 36 12.00 -11.17 -0.49
C ILE A 36 12.27 -12.53 -1.12
N GLY A 37 13.49 -12.73 -1.61
CA GLY A 37 14.00 -14.03 -2.05
C GLY A 37 15.12 -14.50 -1.12
N ALA A 38 15.18 -15.80 -0.85
CA ALA A 38 16.22 -16.41 -0.03
C ALA A 38 16.86 -17.58 -0.79
N ILE A 39 18.19 -17.69 -0.70
CA ILE A 39 18.96 -18.82 -1.21
C ILE A 39 19.59 -19.51 -0.01
N VAL A 40 19.34 -20.81 0.12
CA VAL A 40 19.92 -21.64 1.18
C VAL A 40 21.14 -22.35 0.63
N ILE A 41 22.31 -22.08 1.21
CA ILE A 41 23.59 -22.70 0.81
C ILE A 41 24.02 -23.65 1.92
N ASN A 42 24.23 -24.92 1.58
CA ASN A 42 24.84 -25.89 2.49
C ASN A 42 26.36 -25.92 2.27
N SER A 43 27.13 -25.49 3.27
CA SER A 43 28.60 -25.47 3.25
C SER A 43 29.25 -26.85 3.45
N GLU A 44 28.49 -27.86 3.88
CA GLU A 44 28.98 -29.22 4.16
C GLU A 44 28.94 -30.14 2.91
N ARG A 45 28.39 -29.65 1.79
CA ARG A 45 28.34 -30.37 0.50
C ARG A 45 29.30 -29.80 -0.56
N GLN A 46 30.25 -28.94 -0.16
CA GLN A 46 31.37 -28.51 -1.00
C GLN A 46 32.58 -29.41 -0.83
#